data_AF-A0A077B7Q2-F1
#
_entry.id   AF-A0A077B7Q2-F1
#
_cell.length_a   1.000
_cell.length_b   1.000
_cell.length_c   1.000
_cell.angle_alpha   90.00
_cell.angle_beta   90.00
_cell.angle_gamma   90.00
#
_symmetry.space_group_name_H-M   'P 1'
#
loop_
_entity.id
_entity.type
_entity.pdbx_description
1 polymer ?
#
loop_
_entity_poly.entity_id
_entity_poly.type
_entity_poly.pdbx_seq_one_letter_code
_entity_poly.pdbx_strand_id
1 'polypeptide(L)'
;GIPYHSIETMLAEAPDYGHVTTSEALSYYIWLEAIYGRETGDWSRFNEAWDVLEYLVPSDSIQQAGMRNYDPSSPATYADEHELPDYYPSQLEFDKAVGSDPVHSDLADAYGPSIYLMHWLMDVDNWYGFGRGTEATFINTFQRGEQESTWETIPHPSIEEFKYGGPNGYLDLFTIDNSYSTQWRFTNAPDAEARAIQGAYWGNKWAKEQGKGSQVKSVVEKATKMGDFTRNNFFDKYFYEIGSAENGNPTPGTGYNSSH
;
A
#
# COMPACT_ATOMS: atom_id res chain seq x y z
N GLY A 1 11.51 -16.79 0.00
CA GLY A 1 10.18 -17.36 -0.29
C GLY A 1 9.23 -16.32 -0.85
N ILE A 2 9.54 -15.03 -0.72
CA ILE A 2 8.83 -13.95 -1.41
C ILE A 2 9.18 -14.04 -2.91
N PRO A 3 8.21 -14.01 -3.83
CA PRO A 3 8.49 -13.97 -5.25
C PRO A 3 9.17 -12.64 -5.60
N TYR A 4 10.22 -12.68 -6.40
CA TYR A 4 10.74 -11.47 -7.05
C TYR A 4 9.79 -11.01 -8.15
N HIS A 5 9.96 -9.77 -8.62
CA HIS A 5 9.29 -9.32 -9.84
C HIS A 5 9.69 -10.18 -11.05
N SER A 6 10.98 -10.52 -11.17
CA SER A 6 11.53 -11.37 -12.22
C SER A 6 12.71 -12.20 -11.73
N ILE A 7 13.04 -13.27 -12.48
CA ILE A 7 14.26 -14.05 -12.22
C ILE A 7 15.50 -13.23 -12.57
N GLU A 8 15.47 -12.49 -13.68
CA GLU A 8 16.53 -11.58 -14.08
C GLU A 8 16.53 -10.33 -13.19
N THR A 9 17.72 -9.84 -12.83
CA THR A 9 17.87 -8.69 -11.92
C THR A 9 17.88 -7.35 -12.65
N MET A 10 18.37 -7.30 -13.89
CA MET A 10 18.49 -6.06 -14.66
C MET A 10 17.21 -5.82 -15.47
N LEU A 11 16.25 -5.15 -14.83
CA LEU A 11 14.95 -4.78 -15.39
C LEU A 11 14.51 -3.47 -14.75
N ALA A 12 13.95 -2.56 -15.56
CA ALA A 12 13.33 -1.33 -15.08
C ALA A 12 12.07 -1.02 -15.90
N GLU A 13 10.91 -1.03 -15.24
CA GLU A 13 9.61 -0.70 -15.85
C GLU A 13 8.67 0.01 -14.87
N ALA A 14 8.31 -0.66 -13.78
CA ALA A 14 7.58 -0.10 -12.63
C ALA A 14 8.45 -0.25 -11.38
N PRO A 15 8.82 -1.48 -10.96
CA PRO A 15 10.06 -1.65 -10.21
C PRO A 15 11.27 -1.36 -11.12
N ASP A 16 12.33 -0.86 -10.52
CA ASP A 16 13.58 -0.45 -11.18
C ASP A 16 14.73 -1.47 -11.01
N TYR A 17 14.43 -2.59 -10.34
CA TYR A 17 15.33 -3.73 -10.15
C TYR A 17 14.52 -5.02 -10.05
N GLY A 18 14.93 -6.09 -10.74
CA GLY A 18 14.12 -7.30 -10.90
C GLY A 18 13.90 -8.13 -9.63
N HIS A 19 14.74 -7.97 -8.61
CA HIS A 19 14.55 -8.58 -7.29
C HIS A 19 13.89 -7.65 -6.25
N VAL A 20 13.53 -6.43 -6.66
CA VAL A 20 12.41 -5.76 -6.00
C VAL A 20 11.15 -6.53 -6.38
N THR A 21 10.16 -6.57 -5.49
CA THR A 21 8.86 -7.20 -5.75
C THR A 21 7.73 -6.23 -5.48
N THR A 22 6.54 -6.63 -5.88
CA THR A 22 5.34 -5.81 -5.81
C THR A 22 4.19 -6.57 -5.14
N SER A 23 3.23 -5.83 -4.58
CA SER A 23 1.94 -6.41 -4.19
C SER A 23 1.26 -7.13 -5.36
N GLU A 24 1.47 -6.67 -6.60
CA GLU A 24 1.04 -7.35 -7.81
C GLU A 24 1.60 -8.77 -7.89
N ALA A 25 2.92 -8.96 -7.78
CA ALA A 25 3.56 -10.28 -7.83
C ALA A 25 2.99 -11.23 -6.77
N LEU A 26 2.75 -10.72 -5.56
CA LEU A 26 2.14 -11.51 -4.48
C LEU A 26 0.67 -11.85 -4.78
N SER A 27 -0.08 -10.93 -5.38
CA SER A 27 -1.47 -11.21 -5.80
C SER A 27 -1.55 -12.28 -6.91
N TYR A 28 -0.57 -12.30 -7.83
CA TYR A 28 -0.43 -13.38 -8.82
C TYR A 28 0.00 -14.71 -8.17
N TYR A 29 0.84 -14.66 -7.14
CA TYR A 29 1.22 -15.86 -6.38
C TYR A 29 0.00 -16.51 -5.71
N ILE A 30 -0.87 -15.71 -5.07
CA ILE A 30 -2.16 -16.20 -4.54
C ILE A 30 -2.98 -16.87 -5.64
N TRP A 31 -3.07 -16.24 -6.82
CA TRP A 31 -3.89 -16.76 -7.92
C TRP A 31 -3.33 -18.07 -8.48
N LEU A 32 -2.02 -18.17 -8.66
CA LEU A 32 -1.32 -19.38 -9.09
C LEU A 32 -1.63 -20.54 -8.14
N GLU A 33 -1.51 -20.31 -6.83
CA GLU A 33 -1.71 -21.37 -5.84
C GLU A 33 -3.20 -21.71 -5.63
N ALA A 34 -4.12 -20.79 -5.92
CA ALA A 34 -5.55 -21.11 -5.98
C ALA A 34 -5.85 -22.07 -7.14
N ILE A 35 -5.23 -21.87 -8.31
CA ILE A 35 -5.34 -22.79 -9.46
C ILE A 35 -4.68 -24.12 -9.11
N TYR A 36 -3.50 -24.13 -8.48
CA TYR A 36 -2.86 -25.37 -8.03
C TYR A 36 -3.77 -26.18 -7.07
N GLY A 37 -4.39 -25.51 -6.09
CA GLY A 37 -5.34 -26.14 -5.18
C GLY A 37 -6.59 -26.69 -5.89
N ARG A 38 -7.06 -26.02 -6.94
CA ARG A 38 -8.14 -26.53 -7.80
C ARG A 38 -7.76 -27.82 -8.52
N GLU A 39 -6.60 -27.85 -9.16
CA GLU A 39 -6.20 -28.96 -10.03
C GLU A 39 -5.71 -30.19 -9.24
N THR A 40 -5.14 -29.98 -8.06
CA THR A 40 -4.52 -31.04 -7.25
C THR A 40 -5.31 -31.41 -6.00
N GLY A 41 -6.12 -30.48 -5.50
CA GLY A 41 -6.75 -30.58 -4.19
C GLY A 41 -5.82 -30.32 -3.01
N ASP A 42 -4.57 -29.94 -3.24
CA ASP A 42 -3.64 -29.52 -2.19
C ASP A 42 -3.72 -28.00 -1.97
N TRP A 43 -4.29 -27.60 -0.83
CA TRP A 43 -4.48 -26.20 -0.46
C TRP A 43 -3.37 -25.65 0.45
N SER A 44 -2.35 -26.44 0.75
CA SER A 44 -1.24 -26.00 1.61
C SER A 44 -0.48 -24.82 1.01
N ARG A 45 -0.22 -24.85 -0.30
CA ARG A 45 0.48 -23.80 -1.04
C ARG A 45 -0.29 -22.50 -1.10
N PHE A 46 -1.61 -22.58 -1.24
CA PHE A 46 -2.48 -21.41 -1.22
C PHE A 46 -2.44 -20.70 0.14
N ASN A 47 -2.41 -21.46 1.24
CA ASN A 47 -2.25 -20.89 2.58
C ASN A 47 -0.84 -20.30 2.79
N GLU A 48 0.21 -21.01 2.36
CA GLU A 48 1.60 -20.53 2.40
C GLU A 48 1.76 -19.23 1.62
N ALA A 49 1.16 -19.12 0.43
CA ALA A 49 1.21 -17.91 -0.38
C ALA A 49 0.58 -16.70 0.32
N TRP A 50 -0.48 -16.91 1.11
CA TRP A 50 -1.07 -15.83 1.91
C TRP A 50 -0.18 -15.40 3.07
N ASP A 51 0.45 -16.35 3.75
CA ASP A 51 1.43 -16.04 4.80
C ASP A 51 2.65 -15.28 4.23
N VAL A 52 3.05 -15.58 2.99
CA VAL A 52 4.09 -14.84 2.28
C VAL A 52 3.61 -13.44 1.84
N LEU A 53 2.35 -13.31 1.41
CA LEU A 53 1.75 -12.00 1.08
C LEU A 53 1.78 -11.05 2.28
N GLU A 54 1.56 -11.55 3.49
CA GLU A 54 1.57 -10.73 4.72
C GLU A 54 2.93 -10.08 5.01
N TYR A 55 4.03 -10.48 4.35
CA TYR A 55 5.29 -9.71 4.40
C TYR A 55 5.12 -8.30 3.83
N LEU A 56 4.24 -8.12 2.84
CA LEU A 56 3.93 -6.80 2.29
C LEU A 56 2.92 -6.01 3.12
N VAL A 57 2.24 -6.63 4.09
CA VAL A 57 1.33 -5.92 5.01
C VAL A 57 2.16 -5.39 6.19
N PRO A 58 2.29 -4.06 6.39
CA PRO A 58 3.08 -3.54 7.49
C PRO A 58 2.54 -4.06 8.83
N SER A 59 3.41 -4.60 9.68
CA SER A 59 2.95 -5.22 10.94
C SER A 59 2.37 -4.21 11.94
N ASP A 60 1.56 -4.70 12.89
CA ASP A 60 1.08 -3.89 14.01
C ASP A 60 2.21 -3.21 14.78
N SER A 61 3.38 -3.84 14.89
CA SER A 61 4.53 -3.26 15.59
C SER A 61 5.06 -1.98 14.94
N ILE A 62 4.80 -1.78 13.65
CA ILE A 62 5.15 -0.57 12.91
C ILE A 62 4.02 0.46 13.06
N GLN A 63 2.79 0.04 12.75
CA GLN A 63 1.68 0.97 12.55
C GLN A 63 1.00 1.42 13.85
N GLN A 64 0.83 0.51 14.82
CA GLN A 64 -0.19 0.65 15.87
C GLN A 64 0.01 1.88 16.75
N ALA A 65 1.25 2.26 17.07
CA ALA A 65 1.52 3.42 17.91
C ALA A 65 1.18 4.74 17.21
N GLY A 66 1.47 4.84 15.90
CA GLY A 66 1.15 6.02 15.09
C GLY A 66 -0.35 6.09 14.78
N MET A 67 -0.94 4.98 14.32
CA MET A 67 -2.35 4.93 13.90
C MET A 67 -3.34 5.19 15.03
N ARG A 68 -2.98 4.96 16.30
CA ARG A 68 -3.82 5.35 17.45
C ARG A 68 -4.05 6.86 17.56
N ASN A 69 -3.21 7.67 16.91
CA ASN A 69 -3.32 9.13 16.92
C ASN A 69 -3.93 9.67 15.62
N TYR A 70 -4.36 8.80 14.70
CA TYR A 70 -5.04 9.24 13.49
C TYR A 70 -6.38 9.91 13.84
N ASP A 71 -6.62 11.08 13.27
CA ASP A 71 -7.88 11.82 13.44
C ASP A 71 -8.66 11.78 12.11
N PRO A 72 -9.78 11.03 12.03
CA PRO A 72 -10.56 10.96 10.80
C PRO A 72 -11.25 12.29 10.44
N SER A 73 -11.31 13.26 11.35
CA SER A 73 -11.79 14.61 11.03
C SER A 73 -10.70 15.53 10.45
N SER A 74 -9.43 15.10 10.51
CA SER A 74 -8.27 15.78 9.95
C SER A 74 -7.29 14.74 9.38
N PRO A 75 -7.67 14.04 8.29
CA PRO A 75 -6.96 12.84 7.83
C PRO A 75 -5.57 13.12 7.24
N ALA A 76 -5.34 14.32 6.70
CA ALA A 76 -4.08 14.72 6.09
C ALA A 76 -3.95 16.25 5.99
N THR A 77 -2.75 16.73 5.67
CA THR A 77 -2.51 18.10 5.20
C THR A 77 -2.35 18.10 3.68
N TYR A 78 -2.96 19.08 3.01
CA TYR A 78 -2.91 19.20 1.56
C TYR A 78 -1.49 19.52 1.07
N ALA A 79 -1.09 18.95 -0.07
CA ALA A 79 0.04 19.36 -0.89
C ALA A 79 -0.35 19.26 -2.37
N ASP A 80 0.10 20.21 -3.19
CA ASP A 80 -0.15 20.16 -4.63
C ASP A 80 0.60 18.98 -5.27
N GLU A 81 -0.02 18.40 -6.29
CA GLU A 81 0.72 17.65 -7.30
C GLU A 81 1.20 18.62 -8.38
N HIS A 82 2.32 18.27 -9.01
CA HIS A 82 2.92 19.09 -10.06
C HIS A 82 3.20 18.26 -11.32
N GLU A 83 3.21 18.93 -12.46
CA GLU A 83 3.35 18.26 -13.76
C GLU A 83 4.78 17.73 -13.99
N LEU A 84 5.79 18.30 -13.33
CA LEU A 84 7.20 17.94 -13.52
C LEU A 84 7.91 17.65 -12.18
N PRO A 85 8.86 16.70 -12.15
CA PRO A 85 9.63 16.42 -10.94
C PRO A 85 10.42 17.61 -10.38
N ASP A 86 10.84 18.53 -11.24
CA ASP A 86 11.61 19.73 -10.87
C ASP A 86 10.81 20.77 -10.07
N TYR A 87 9.49 20.62 -9.99
CA TYR A 87 8.63 21.47 -9.15
C TYR A 87 8.51 20.96 -7.71
N TYR A 88 9.03 19.77 -7.42
CA TYR A 88 9.10 19.23 -6.07
C TYR A 88 10.39 19.69 -5.35
N PRO A 89 10.39 19.79 -4.01
CA PRO A 89 9.33 19.39 -3.07
C PRO A 89 8.08 20.27 -3.10
N SER A 90 6.90 19.65 -2.88
CA SER A 90 5.61 20.34 -2.85
C SER A 90 5.29 20.90 -1.47
N GLN A 91 4.77 22.13 -1.39
CA GLN A 91 4.49 22.81 -0.12
C GLN A 91 3.26 22.22 0.58
N LEU A 92 3.41 21.88 1.86
CA LEU A 92 2.26 21.58 2.71
C LEU A 92 1.45 22.86 2.99
N GLU A 93 0.16 22.83 2.66
CA GLU A 93 -0.79 23.93 2.84
C GLU A 93 -1.67 23.72 4.08
N PHE A 94 -1.19 24.11 5.26
CA PHE A 94 -1.89 23.87 6.54
C PHE A 94 -3.23 24.61 6.69
N ASP A 95 -3.43 25.71 5.97
CA ASP A 95 -4.68 26.50 6.02
C ASP A 95 -5.76 25.97 5.07
N LYS A 96 -5.43 24.99 4.21
CA LYS A 96 -6.35 24.41 3.24
C LYS A 96 -7.13 23.26 3.88
N ALA A 97 -8.42 23.46 4.08
CA ALA A 97 -9.29 22.45 4.66
C ALA A 97 -9.37 21.20 3.75
N VAL A 98 -9.41 20.03 4.38
CA VAL A 98 -9.64 18.72 3.76
C VAL A 98 -10.93 18.12 4.32
N GLY A 99 -11.51 17.12 3.66
CA GLY A 99 -12.71 16.46 4.16
C GLY A 99 -12.45 15.49 5.31
N SER A 100 -13.52 14.84 5.78
CA SER A 100 -13.46 13.82 6.83
C SER A 100 -13.44 12.40 6.26
N ASP A 101 -12.66 11.51 6.85
CA ASP A 101 -12.67 10.06 6.59
C ASP A 101 -13.86 9.39 7.29
N PRO A 102 -14.83 8.82 6.53
CA PRO A 102 -16.03 8.22 7.10
C PRO A 102 -15.90 6.72 7.39
N VAL A 103 -14.77 6.07 7.08
CA VAL A 103 -14.60 4.61 7.19
C VAL A 103 -13.65 4.19 8.30
N HIS A 104 -12.73 5.06 8.72
CA HIS A 104 -11.72 4.70 9.73
C HIS A 104 -12.31 4.14 11.02
N SER A 105 -13.29 4.83 11.64
CA SER A 105 -13.84 4.40 12.94
C SER A 105 -14.48 3.01 12.86
N ASP A 106 -15.19 2.72 11.78
CA ASP A 106 -15.82 1.41 11.53
C ASP A 106 -14.77 0.30 11.39
N LEU A 107 -13.70 0.56 10.64
CA LEU A 107 -12.58 -0.37 10.49
C LEU A 107 -11.82 -0.59 11.80
N ALA A 108 -11.58 0.49 12.56
CA ALA A 108 -10.85 0.45 13.83
C ALA A 108 -11.65 -0.31 14.90
N ASP A 109 -12.97 -0.15 14.95
CA ASP A 109 -13.85 -0.90 15.85
C ASP A 109 -13.88 -2.39 15.51
N ALA A 110 -13.83 -2.75 14.23
CA ALA A 110 -13.86 -4.14 13.78
C ALA A 110 -12.50 -4.85 13.98
N TYR A 111 -11.38 -4.16 13.76
CA TYR A 111 -10.07 -4.81 13.57
C TYR A 111 -8.92 -4.23 14.39
N GLY A 112 -9.14 -3.12 15.10
CA GLY A 112 -8.08 -2.33 15.72
C GLY A 112 -7.46 -1.29 14.77
N PRO A 113 -6.51 -0.48 15.24
CA PRO A 113 -6.08 0.75 14.56
C PRO A 113 -5.22 0.54 13.31
N SER A 114 -4.61 -0.63 13.11
CA SER A 114 -3.69 -0.88 12.00
C SER A 114 -4.42 -1.15 10.69
N ILE A 115 -3.83 -0.74 9.57
CA ILE A 115 -4.36 -0.99 8.23
C ILE A 115 -3.91 -2.37 7.74
N TYR A 116 -4.83 -3.14 7.16
CA TYR A 116 -4.55 -4.46 6.58
C TYR A 116 -4.61 -4.44 5.05
N LEU A 117 -3.69 -3.69 4.46
CA LEU A 117 -3.43 -3.59 3.02
C LEU A 117 -1.94 -3.85 2.75
N MET A 118 -1.60 -4.28 1.54
CA MET A 118 -0.22 -4.46 1.15
C MET A 118 0.40 -3.10 0.86
N HIS A 119 1.63 -2.87 1.32
CA HIS A 119 2.49 -1.92 0.65
C HIS A 119 2.79 -2.42 -0.76
N TRP A 120 2.89 -1.51 -1.73
CA TRP A 120 3.02 -1.88 -3.13
C TRP A 120 4.42 -2.37 -3.53
N LEU A 121 5.49 -1.98 -2.82
CA LEU A 121 6.87 -2.22 -3.24
C LEU A 121 7.76 -2.71 -2.08
N MET A 122 8.62 -3.69 -2.35
CA MET A 122 9.57 -4.23 -1.39
C MET A 122 10.86 -4.65 -2.06
N ASP A 123 11.98 -4.24 -1.50
CA ASP A 123 13.31 -4.72 -1.86
C ASP A 123 13.58 -6.03 -1.12
N VAL A 124 13.43 -7.16 -1.82
CA VAL A 124 13.41 -8.49 -1.21
C VAL A 124 14.77 -8.91 -0.67
N ASP A 125 15.84 -8.53 -1.36
CA ASP A 125 17.22 -8.92 -1.02
C ASP A 125 18.01 -7.77 -0.35
N ASN A 126 17.33 -6.66 -0.02
CA ASN A 126 17.95 -5.44 0.52
C ASN A 126 19.06 -4.90 -0.40
N TRP A 127 18.85 -4.94 -1.71
CA TRP A 127 19.78 -4.44 -2.71
C TRP A 127 20.09 -2.95 -2.55
N TYR A 128 19.08 -2.14 -2.20
CA TYR A 128 19.24 -0.71 -1.91
C TYR A 128 19.94 -0.44 -0.57
N GLY A 129 19.97 -1.42 0.34
CA GLY A 129 20.69 -1.32 1.61
C GLY A 129 19.98 -0.52 2.71
N PHE A 130 18.69 -0.22 2.54
CA PHE A 130 17.91 0.50 3.56
C PHE A 130 17.62 -0.34 4.80
N GLY A 131 17.48 -1.66 4.63
CA GLY A 131 17.26 -2.61 5.70
C GLY A 131 18.54 -3.19 6.30
N ARG A 132 18.43 -4.41 6.84
CA ARG A 132 19.53 -5.11 7.51
C ARG A 132 19.92 -6.38 6.76
N GLY A 133 21.21 -6.52 6.43
CA GLY A 133 21.70 -7.72 5.77
C GLY A 133 21.01 -7.93 4.43
N THR A 134 20.30 -9.04 4.26
CA THR A 134 19.47 -9.36 3.10
C THR A 134 17.99 -9.54 3.49
N GLU A 135 17.55 -8.85 4.53
CA GLU A 135 16.14 -8.88 4.97
C GLU A 135 15.27 -8.05 4.02
N ALA A 136 14.12 -8.59 3.64
CA ALA A 136 13.18 -7.90 2.79
C ALA A 136 12.72 -6.58 3.42
N THR A 137 12.77 -5.50 2.65
CA THR A 137 12.68 -4.12 3.15
C THR A 137 11.62 -3.33 2.38
N PHE A 138 10.73 -2.65 3.11
CA PHE A 138 9.77 -1.72 2.52
C PHE A 138 10.48 -0.49 1.95
N ILE A 139 10.24 -0.21 0.68
CA ILE A 139 10.79 0.92 -0.04
C ILE A 139 9.69 1.59 -0.88
N ASN A 140 9.92 2.82 -1.30
CA ASN A 140 9.09 3.48 -2.30
C ASN A 140 9.96 4.23 -3.31
N THR A 141 9.37 4.58 -4.45
CA THR A 141 10.05 5.29 -5.55
C THR A 141 9.26 6.51 -5.97
N PHE A 142 8.13 6.32 -6.67
CA PHE A 142 7.29 7.37 -7.21
C PHE A 142 6.71 8.29 -6.13
N GLN A 143 6.99 9.59 -6.25
CA GLN A 143 6.50 10.65 -5.35
C GLN A 143 6.35 12.03 -6.02
N ARG A 144 6.78 12.22 -7.28
CA ARG A 144 6.93 13.55 -7.91
C ARG A 144 6.13 13.75 -9.20
N GLY A 145 4.86 13.33 -9.15
CA GLY A 145 3.86 13.71 -10.15
C GLY A 145 3.94 12.95 -11.48
N GLU A 146 3.11 13.37 -12.43
CA GLU A 146 2.78 12.57 -13.63
C GLU A 146 3.93 12.38 -14.63
N GLN A 147 4.95 13.24 -14.61
CA GLN A 147 6.14 13.10 -15.47
C GLN A 147 7.32 12.42 -14.77
N GLU A 148 7.18 11.95 -13.52
CA GLU A 148 8.22 11.13 -12.90
C GLU A 148 8.15 9.69 -13.42
N SER A 149 8.92 9.35 -14.45
CA SER A 149 9.05 7.95 -14.90
C SER A 149 9.92 7.12 -13.94
N THR A 150 9.91 5.79 -14.10
CA THR A 150 10.76 4.87 -13.32
C THR A 150 12.25 5.25 -13.34
N TRP A 151 12.71 5.87 -14.43
CA TRP A 151 14.09 6.33 -14.63
C TRP A 151 14.45 7.60 -13.87
N GLU A 152 13.45 8.31 -13.35
CA GLU A 152 13.62 9.63 -12.75
C GLU A 152 13.47 9.59 -11.23
N THR A 153 12.97 8.50 -10.66
CA THR A 153 12.72 8.36 -9.22
C THR A 153 14.00 8.38 -8.38
N ILE A 154 13.83 8.67 -7.09
CA ILE A 154 14.85 8.47 -6.05
C ILE A 154 14.31 7.42 -5.07
N PRO A 155 14.74 6.15 -5.16
CA PRO A 155 14.33 5.11 -4.24
C PRO A 155 14.66 5.49 -2.80
N HIS A 156 13.70 5.27 -1.89
CA HIS A 156 13.78 5.72 -0.51
C HIS A 156 13.07 4.73 0.44
N PRO A 157 13.46 4.68 1.74
CA PRO A 157 12.83 3.77 2.69
C PRO A 157 11.42 4.24 3.06
N SER A 158 10.49 3.29 3.20
CA SER A 158 9.14 3.56 3.69
C SER A 158 9.12 3.91 5.19
N ILE A 159 10.14 3.47 5.93
CA ILE A 159 10.41 3.83 7.33
C ILE A 159 11.61 4.80 7.35
N GLU A 160 11.33 6.08 7.54
CA GLU A 160 12.29 7.17 7.49
C GLU A 160 12.83 7.49 8.90
N GLU A 161 14.10 7.16 9.11
CA GLU A 161 14.83 7.37 10.37
C GLU A 161 15.97 8.41 10.24
N PHE A 162 16.05 9.11 9.11
CA PHE A 162 17.11 10.05 8.75
C PHE A 162 18.51 9.43 8.68
N LYS A 163 18.55 8.11 8.47
CA LYS A 163 19.80 7.32 8.42
C LYS A 163 20.53 7.46 7.08
N TYR A 164 19.78 7.68 6.01
CA TYR A 164 20.26 7.77 4.63
C TYR A 164 19.66 9.01 3.97
N GLY A 165 20.18 9.44 2.82
CA GLY A 165 19.75 10.67 2.18
C GLY A 165 20.42 11.91 2.77
N GLY A 166 19.66 13.01 2.87
CA GLY A 166 20.10 14.29 3.43
C GLY A 166 19.87 14.42 4.94
N PRO A 167 19.97 15.64 5.49
CA PRO A 167 19.75 15.90 6.92
C PRO A 167 18.34 15.53 7.41
N ASN A 168 17.34 15.58 6.53
CA ASN A 168 15.95 15.22 6.79
C ASN A 168 15.56 13.89 6.11
N GLY A 169 16.56 13.01 5.90
CA GLY A 169 16.38 11.80 5.11
C GLY A 169 16.10 12.12 3.65
N TYR A 170 15.01 11.56 3.12
CA TYR A 170 14.53 11.84 1.76
C TYR A 170 13.33 12.79 1.72
N LEU A 171 12.82 13.24 2.88
CA LEU A 171 11.53 13.91 2.96
C LEU A 171 11.48 15.24 2.20
N ASP A 172 12.53 16.04 2.31
CA ASP A 172 12.65 17.36 1.71
C ASP A 172 12.92 17.32 0.19
N LEU A 173 12.97 16.12 -0.41
CA LEU A 173 12.87 15.95 -1.86
C LEU A 173 11.41 15.97 -2.34
N PHE A 174 10.46 15.67 -1.45
CA PHE A 174 9.06 15.41 -1.81
C PHE A 174 8.10 16.46 -1.24
N THR A 175 8.30 16.89 0.00
CA THR A 175 7.43 17.87 0.67
C THR A 175 8.22 18.99 1.32
N ILE A 176 7.66 20.20 1.33
CA ILE A 176 8.18 21.34 2.09
C ILE A 176 7.36 21.48 3.38
N ASP A 177 8.05 21.40 4.51
CA ASP A 177 7.51 21.70 5.83
C ASP A 177 8.48 22.62 6.60
N ASN A 178 7.98 23.27 7.65
CA ASN A 178 8.79 24.05 8.59
C ASN A 178 9.76 23.18 9.40
N SER A 179 9.46 21.89 9.55
CA SER A 179 10.29 20.91 10.26
C SER A 179 9.98 19.50 9.80
N TYR A 180 10.97 18.61 9.85
CA TYR A 180 10.82 17.21 9.44
C TYR A 180 10.96 16.28 10.65
N SER A 181 10.15 15.23 10.68
CA SER A 181 10.17 14.20 11.72
C SER A 181 10.41 12.82 11.12
N THR A 182 11.10 11.95 11.85
CA THR A 182 11.14 10.51 11.53
C THR A 182 9.71 9.99 11.45
N GLN A 183 9.42 9.17 10.46
CA GLN A 183 8.05 8.77 10.15
C GLN A 183 8.04 7.47 9.35
N TRP A 184 6.86 6.90 9.15
CA TRP A 184 6.65 5.79 8.23
C TRP A 184 5.49 6.13 7.30
N ARG A 185 5.55 5.66 6.06
CA ARG A 185 4.47 5.79 5.08
C ARG A 185 4.41 4.57 4.19
N PHE A 186 3.21 4.11 3.88
CA PHE A 186 2.97 2.99 2.98
C PHE A 186 1.88 3.37 1.98
N THR A 187 2.07 2.96 0.73
CA THR A 187 1.10 3.12 -0.35
C THR A 187 0.67 1.75 -0.83
N ASN A 188 -0.63 1.49 -0.97
CA ASN A 188 -1.11 0.25 -1.58
C ASN A 188 -1.26 0.39 -3.10
N ALA A 189 -1.39 -0.75 -3.78
CA ALA A 189 -1.78 -0.79 -5.19
C ALA A 189 -3.13 -1.54 -5.26
N PRO A 190 -4.26 -0.81 -5.37
CA PRO A 190 -5.60 -1.36 -5.13
C PRO A 190 -5.97 -2.52 -6.06
N ASP A 191 -5.38 -2.58 -7.25
CA ASP A 191 -5.56 -3.69 -8.19
C ASP A 191 -4.98 -5.00 -7.65
N ALA A 192 -3.88 -4.95 -6.89
CA ALA A 192 -3.24 -6.10 -6.28
C ALA A 192 -4.10 -6.70 -5.16
N GLU A 193 -4.64 -5.88 -4.25
CA GLU A 193 -5.59 -6.38 -3.26
C GLU A 193 -6.84 -6.96 -3.93
N ALA A 194 -7.40 -6.27 -4.92
CA ALA A 194 -8.56 -6.77 -5.66
C ALA A 194 -8.28 -8.13 -6.33
N ARG A 195 -7.09 -8.31 -6.92
CA ARG A 195 -6.65 -9.58 -7.52
C ARG A 195 -6.43 -10.67 -6.47
N ALA A 196 -5.84 -10.35 -5.31
CA ALA A 196 -5.66 -11.30 -4.21
C ALA A 196 -7.03 -11.77 -3.65
N ILE A 197 -7.97 -10.85 -3.46
CA ILE A 197 -9.35 -11.14 -3.05
C ILE A 197 -10.06 -11.99 -4.10
N GLN A 198 -9.88 -11.69 -5.39
CA GLN A 198 -10.40 -12.50 -6.48
C GLN A 198 -9.84 -13.92 -6.46
N GLY A 199 -8.53 -14.09 -6.21
CA GLY A 199 -7.88 -15.38 -6.02
C GLY A 199 -8.48 -16.15 -4.83
N ALA A 200 -8.69 -15.48 -3.70
CA ALA A 200 -9.30 -16.07 -2.52
C ALA A 200 -10.77 -16.47 -2.72
N TYR A 201 -11.53 -15.69 -3.49
CA TYR A 201 -12.89 -16.06 -3.89
C TYR A 201 -12.91 -17.40 -4.65
N TRP A 202 -12.05 -17.55 -5.66
CA TRP A 202 -11.98 -18.79 -6.44
C TRP A 202 -11.42 -19.95 -5.61
N GLY A 203 -10.41 -19.72 -4.80
CA GLY A 203 -9.87 -20.70 -3.86
C GLY A 203 -10.96 -21.25 -2.93
N ASN A 204 -11.77 -20.37 -2.33
CA ASN A 204 -12.92 -20.76 -1.49
C ASN A 204 -13.94 -21.61 -2.26
N LYS A 205 -14.30 -21.19 -3.48
CA LYS A 205 -15.28 -21.90 -4.31
C LYS A 205 -14.80 -23.30 -4.67
N TRP A 206 -13.59 -23.42 -5.19
CA TRP A 206 -13.02 -24.71 -5.60
C TRP A 206 -12.72 -25.63 -4.42
N ALA A 207 -12.23 -25.09 -3.29
CA ALA A 207 -12.06 -25.87 -2.08
C ALA A 207 -13.39 -26.45 -1.58
N LYS A 208 -14.48 -25.67 -1.62
CA LYS A 208 -15.83 -26.15 -1.27
C LYS A 208 -16.35 -27.23 -2.22
N GLU A 209 -16.14 -27.08 -3.53
CA GLU A 209 -16.50 -28.11 -4.53
C GLU A 209 -15.80 -29.44 -4.26
N GLN A 210 -14.59 -29.40 -3.70
CA GLN A 210 -13.82 -30.58 -3.28
C GLN A 210 -14.13 -31.08 -1.85
N GLY A 211 -15.06 -30.44 -1.12
CA GLY A 211 -15.33 -30.75 0.29
C GLY A 211 -14.21 -30.33 1.26
N LYS A 212 -13.30 -29.45 0.83
CA LYS A 212 -12.12 -28.98 1.56
C LYS A 212 -12.19 -27.50 1.98
N GLY A 213 -13.37 -26.88 1.93
CA GLY A 213 -13.53 -25.45 2.24
C GLY A 213 -13.02 -25.02 3.62
N SER A 214 -12.98 -25.93 4.61
CA SER A 214 -12.39 -25.64 5.92
C SER A 214 -10.88 -25.41 5.89
N GLN A 215 -10.16 -25.92 4.89
CA GLN A 215 -8.71 -25.81 4.76
C GLN A 215 -8.24 -24.41 4.36
N VAL A 216 -9.11 -23.63 3.71
CA VAL A 216 -8.80 -22.26 3.23
C VAL A 216 -9.53 -21.18 4.02
N LYS A 217 -10.25 -21.56 5.08
CA LYS A 217 -11.13 -20.65 5.84
C LYS A 217 -10.39 -19.43 6.38
N SER A 218 -9.19 -19.62 6.93
CA SER A 218 -8.41 -18.51 7.49
C SER A 218 -8.00 -17.49 6.42
N VAL A 219 -7.59 -17.96 5.24
CA VAL A 219 -7.29 -17.07 4.10
C VAL A 219 -8.52 -16.30 3.66
N VAL A 220 -9.70 -16.93 3.62
CA VAL A 220 -10.95 -16.24 3.28
C VAL A 220 -11.30 -15.15 4.29
N GLU A 221 -11.09 -15.40 5.59
CA GLU A 221 -11.30 -14.40 6.65
C GLU A 221 -10.32 -13.22 6.50
N LYS A 222 -9.03 -13.49 6.24
CA LYS A 222 -8.02 -12.46 5.97
C LYS A 222 -8.33 -11.66 4.69
N ALA A 223 -8.75 -12.33 3.61
CA ALA A 223 -9.17 -11.68 2.36
C ALA A 223 -10.40 -10.79 2.55
N THR A 224 -11.35 -11.23 3.40
CA THR A 224 -12.52 -10.42 3.76
C THR A 224 -12.09 -9.16 4.52
N LYS A 225 -11.18 -9.29 5.50
CA LYS A 225 -10.59 -8.14 6.21
C LYS A 225 -9.90 -7.19 5.25
N MET A 226 -9.06 -7.69 4.34
CA MET A 226 -8.38 -6.89 3.32
C MET A 226 -9.40 -6.13 2.45
N GLY A 227 -10.45 -6.82 1.99
CA GLY A 227 -11.54 -6.20 1.22
C GLY A 227 -12.24 -5.07 1.97
N ASP A 228 -12.41 -5.19 3.28
CA ASP A 228 -12.95 -4.10 4.10
C ASP A 228 -12.02 -2.87 4.09
N PHE A 229 -10.72 -3.07 4.29
CA PHE A 229 -9.75 -1.98 4.21
C PHE A 229 -9.63 -1.38 2.80
N THR A 230 -9.94 -2.12 1.72
CA THR A 230 -9.93 -1.54 0.36
C THR A 230 -10.96 -0.43 0.16
N ARG A 231 -11.92 -0.26 1.09
CA ARG A 231 -12.84 0.90 1.09
C ARG A 231 -12.10 2.23 1.13
N ASN A 232 -10.91 2.29 1.72
CA ASN A 232 -10.09 3.51 1.71
C ASN A 232 -9.73 3.96 0.27
N ASN A 233 -9.69 3.04 -0.70
CA ASN A 233 -9.38 3.34 -2.10
C ASN A 233 -10.54 4.00 -2.87
N PHE A 234 -11.72 4.15 -2.24
CA PHE A 234 -12.92 4.69 -2.89
C PHE A 234 -13.16 6.16 -2.63
N PHE A 235 -12.19 6.86 -2.03
CA PHE A 235 -12.32 8.25 -1.61
C PHE A 235 -11.34 9.14 -2.37
N ASP A 236 -11.76 10.37 -2.61
CA ASP A 236 -10.85 11.44 -3.03
C ASP A 236 -9.62 11.54 -2.11
N LYS A 237 -8.45 11.85 -2.68
CA LYS A 237 -7.15 11.88 -2.00
C LYS A 237 -7.16 12.69 -0.69
N TYR A 238 -7.92 13.80 -0.67
CA TYR A 238 -8.06 14.68 0.49
C TYR A 238 -9.51 14.75 0.97
N PHE A 239 -10.30 13.73 0.67
CA PHE A 239 -11.72 13.61 1.02
C PHE A 239 -12.56 14.81 0.56
N TYR A 240 -12.23 15.45 -0.57
CA TYR A 240 -13.08 16.47 -1.16
C TYR A 240 -14.36 15.87 -1.75
N GLU A 241 -15.44 16.65 -1.75
CA GLU A 241 -16.69 16.26 -2.41
C GLU A 241 -16.44 16.01 -3.90
N ILE A 242 -16.90 14.86 -4.40
CA ILE A 242 -16.69 14.47 -5.79
C ILE A 242 -17.32 15.49 -6.74
N GLY A 243 -16.54 15.98 -7.69
CA GLY A 243 -16.96 17.01 -8.65
C GLY A 243 -16.90 18.45 -8.14
N SER A 244 -16.54 18.68 -6.87
CA SER A 244 -16.47 20.05 -6.32
C SER A 244 -15.27 20.88 -6.82
N ALA A 245 -14.25 20.23 -7.38
CA ALA A 245 -13.01 20.87 -7.80
C ALA A 245 -13.09 21.65 -9.12
N GLU A 246 -14.23 21.65 -9.83
CA GLU A 246 -14.37 22.23 -11.19
C GLU A 246 -13.89 23.69 -11.32
N ASN A 247 -14.02 24.49 -10.26
CA ASN A 247 -13.61 25.90 -10.23
C ASN A 247 -12.27 26.14 -9.52
N GLY A 248 -11.47 25.08 -9.29
CA GLY A 248 -10.19 25.15 -8.58
C GLY A 248 -10.30 25.36 -7.07
N ASN A 249 -11.50 25.27 -6.50
CA ASN A 249 -11.78 25.43 -5.07
C ASN A 249 -12.63 24.25 -4.60
N PRO A 250 -12.01 23.08 -4.32
CA PRO A 250 -12.76 21.91 -3.90
C PRO A 250 -13.41 22.11 -2.52
N THR A 251 -14.58 21.52 -2.32
CA THR A 251 -15.32 21.58 -1.06
C THR A 251 -14.94 20.38 -0.20
N PRO A 252 -14.51 20.57 1.07
CA PRO A 252 -14.31 19.47 2.01
C PRO A 252 -15.53 18.56 2.13
N GLY A 253 -15.36 17.27 1.89
CA GLY A 253 -16.42 16.28 1.97
C GLY A 253 -16.81 15.93 3.41
N THR A 254 -18.04 15.45 3.57
CA THR A 254 -18.57 14.88 4.81
C THR A 254 -19.31 13.58 4.52
N GLY A 255 -19.12 12.57 5.37
CA GLY A 255 -19.67 11.24 5.09
C GLY A 255 -19.14 10.70 3.76
N TYR A 256 -20.02 10.15 2.91
CA TYR A 256 -19.64 9.48 1.66
C TYR A 256 -19.71 10.38 0.41
N ASN A 257 -19.90 11.70 0.54
CA ASN A 257 -19.93 12.57 -0.65
C ASN A 257 -18.54 12.76 -1.30
N SER A 258 -17.48 12.31 -0.65
CA SER A 258 -16.12 12.20 -1.19
C SER A 258 -15.79 10.82 -1.78
N SER A 259 -16.78 9.93 -1.88
CA SER A 259 -16.61 8.59 -2.46
C SER A 259 -17.04 8.54 -3.93
N HIS A 260 -16.20 7.95 -4.79
CA HIS A 260 -16.36 7.93 -6.26
C HIS A 260 -16.82 6.58 -6.84
#